data_AF-A0A2Z7BIF2-F1
#
_entry.id   AF-A0A2Z7BIF2-F1
#
_cell.length_a   1.000
_cell.length_b   1.000
_cell.length_c   1.000
_cell.angle_alpha   90.00
_cell.angle_beta   90.00
_cell.angle_gamma   90.00
#
_symmetry.space_group_name_H-M   'P 1'
#
loop_
_entity.id
_entity.type
_entity.pdbx_description
1 polymer ?
#
loop_
_entity_poly.entity_id
_entity_poly.type
_entity_poly.pdbx_seq_one_letter_code
_entity_poly.pdbx_strand_id
1 'polypeptide(L)'
;MTEAMIRKKAGMASVKDMPLLQDGPPPGGFAPVRFARRIPNKGPSAMAIFLATFGAFAWGMYQVGKGNKIRRELKEEKYAARRAILPILQAEEDERFIKEWKKYLDEEARIMKDVPGWKVGESVYNSGKWMPPATGELRPDIW
;
A
#
# COMPACT_ATOMS: atom_id res chain seq x y z
N MET A 1 83.16 -39.44 3.92
CA MET A 1 84.36 -38.55 3.95
C MET A 1 84.33 -37.44 2.88
N THR A 2 83.42 -37.45 1.91
CA THR A 2 83.35 -36.44 0.82
C THR A 2 82.63 -35.14 1.21
N GLU A 3 81.66 -35.20 2.13
CA GLU A 3 80.90 -34.00 2.52
C GLU A 3 81.76 -32.93 3.21
N ALA A 4 82.78 -33.33 3.97
CA ALA A 4 83.73 -32.41 4.60
C ALA A 4 84.57 -31.61 3.58
N MET A 5 84.73 -32.13 2.36
CA MET A 5 85.39 -31.42 1.26
C MET A 5 84.43 -30.49 0.53
N ILE A 6 83.15 -30.86 0.43
CA ILE A 6 82.12 -30.09 -0.28
C ILE A 6 81.63 -28.90 0.57
N ARG A 7 81.36 -29.10 1.86
CA ARG A 7 80.91 -28.07 2.81
C ARG A 7 82.07 -27.51 3.61
N LYS A 8 83.18 -27.22 2.95
CA LYS A 8 84.40 -26.74 3.62
C LYS A 8 84.26 -25.24 3.95
N LYS A 9 84.53 -24.87 5.21
CA LYS A 9 84.70 -23.47 5.64
C LYS A 9 86.15 -23.23 6.05
N ALA A 10 86.70 -22.06 5.75
CA ALA A 10 88.05 -21.70 6.19
C ALA A 10 88.11 -21.61 7.72
N GLY A 11 89.13 -22.20 8.34
CA GLY A 11 89.31 -22.22 9.81
C GLY A 11 88.55 -23.31 10.56
N MET A 12 87.97 -24.30 9.87
CA MET A 12 87.26 -25.42 10.48
C MET A 12 88.23 -26.38 11.20
N ALA A 13 88.09 -26.56 12.52
CA ALA A 13 88.93 -27.46 13.31
C ALA A 13 88.32 -28.86 13.45
N SER A 14 86.99 -28.97 13.34
CA SER A 14 86.24 -30.20 13.49
C SER A 14 85.11 -30.32 12.46
N VAL A 15 84.71 -31.55 12.14
CA VAL A 15 83.54 -31.84 11.29
C VAL A 15 82.25 -31.22 11.84
N LYS A 16 82.17 -30.93 13.15
CA LYS A 16 81.01 -30.25 13.76
C LYS A 16 80.82 -28.80 13.32
N ASP A 17 81.88 -28.15 12.85
CA ASP A 17 81.87 -26.72 12.46
C ASP A 17 81.52 -26.50 10.98
N MET A 18 81.07 -27.56 10.29
CA MET A 18 80.63 -27.47 8.90
C MET A 18 79.44 -26.50 8.76
N PRO A 19 79.46 -25.59 7.78
CA PRO A 19 78.36 -24.68 7.52
C PRO A 19 77.11 -25.45 7.09
N LEU A 20 76.01 -25.20 7.79
CA LEU A 20 74.68 -25.67 7.44
C LEU A 20 73.80 -24.45 7.15
N LEU A 21 73.62 -24.14 5.87
CA LEU A 21 72.65 -23.15 5.42
C LEU A 21 71.42 -23.91 4.92
N GLN A 22 70.37 -23.93 5.73
CA GLN A 22 69.11 -24.59 5.42
C GLN A 22 68.01 -23.53 5.32
N ASP A 23 67.01 -23.77 4.48
CA ASP A 23 65.81 -22.95 4.45
C ASP A 23 65.07 -23.05 5.79
N GLY A 24 64.73 -21.91 6.36
CA GLY A 24 64.21 -21.81 7.71
C GLY A 24 63.55 -20.45 7.92
N PRO A 25 62.72 -20.31 8.96
CA PRO A 25 62.14 -19.03 9.29
C PRO A 25 63.25 -18.01 9.61
N PRO A 26 63.04 -16.72 9.28
CA PRO A 26 63.97 -15.69 9.71
C PRO A 26 64.10 -15.69 11.25
N PRO A 27 65.22 -15.20 11.80
CA PRO A 27 65.37 -15.04 13.24
C PRO A 27 64.25 -14.12 13.76
N GLY A 28 63.35 -14.66 14.59
CA GLY A 28 62.14 -13.98 15.07
C GLY A 28 60.80 -14.50 14.51
N GLY A 29 60.83 -15.38 13.50
CA GLY A 29 59.64 -15.99 12.92
C GLY A 29 58.85 -15.08 11.96
N PHE A 30 57.74 -15.60 11.42
CA PHE A 30 56.84 -14.83 10.55
C PHE A 30 55.80 -14.06 11.35
N ALA A 31 55.18 -13.06 10.71
CA ALA A 31 54.07 -12.33 11.30
C ALA A 31 52.94 -13.30 11.74
N PRO A 32 52.24 -13.01 12.85
CA PRO A 32 51.22 -13.88 13.37
C PRO A 32 50.06 -14.01 12.37
N VAL A 33 49.88 -15.20 11.82
CA VAL A 33 48.76 -15.51 10.93
C VAL A 33 47.49 -15.61 11.78
N ARG A 34 46.50 -14.77 11.46
CA ARG A 34 45.21 -14.79 12.16
C ARG A 34 44.36 -15.95 11.64
N PHE A 35 44.20 -16.99 12.45
CA PHE A 35 43.40 -18.18 12.12
C PHE A 35 41.96 -18.14 12.66
N ALA A 36 41.71 -17.34 13.71
CA ALA A 36 40.40 -17.29 14.36
C ALA A 36 39.37 -16.48 13.54
N ARG A 37 38.14 -17.00 13.46
CA ARG A 37 36.99 -16.28 12.88
C ARG A 37 36.60 -15.10 13.78
N ARG A 38 36.49 -13.91 13.19
CA ARG A 38 35.97 -12.70 13.86
C ARG A 38 34.87 -12.09 13.01
N ILE A 39 33.62 -12.28 13.44
CA ILE A 39 32.46 -11.63 12.84
C ILE A 39 31.96 -10.57 13.82
N PRO A 40 32.08 -9.28 13.47
CA PRO A 40 31.64 -8.21 14.36
C PRO A 40 30.12 -8.02 14.26
N ASN A 41 29.43 -8.11 15.40
CA ASN A 41 27.99 -7.84 15.49
C ASN A 41 27.77 -6.35 15.81
N LYS A 42 27.92 -5.48 14.79
CA LYS A 42 27.79 -4.01 14.91
C LYS A 42 26.36 -3.50 14.70
N GLY A 43 25.37 -4.39 14.73
CA GLY A 43 23.97 -4.02 14.55
C GLY A 43 23.40 -3.28 15.77
N PRO A 44 22.29 -2.57 15.61
CA PRO A 44 21.57 -1.97 16.73
C PRO A 44 21.11 -3.07 17.71
N SER A 45 21.07 -2.73 19.00
CA SER A 45 20.57 -3.66 20.02
C SER A 45 19.10 -3.99 19.81
N ALA A 46 18.64 -5.11 20.36
CA ALA A 46 17.24 -5.52 20.26
C ALA A 46 16.27 -4.44 20.76
N MET A 47 16.62 -3.76 21.85
CA MET A 47 15.83 -2.67 22.41
C MET A 47 15.80 -1.44 21.49
N ALA A 48 16.93 -1.10 20.86
CA ALA A 48 16.98 0.01 19.90
C ALA A 48 16.07 -0.25 18.70
N ILE A 49 16.05 -1.49 18.18
CA ILE A 49 15.14 -1.89 17.09
C ILE A 49 13.69 -1.78 17.58
N PHE A 50 13.36 -2.37 18.73
CA PHE A 50 12.01 -2.38 19.27
C PHE A 50 11.46 -0.97 19.49
N LEU A 51 12.21 -0.09 20.16
CA LEU A 51 11.78 1.27 20.44
C LEU A 51 11.66 2.11 19.16
N ALA A 52 12.54 1.91 18.19
CA ALA A 52 12.43 2.58 16.90
C ALA A 52 11.16 2.17 16.16
N THR A 53 10.86 0.86 16.08
CA THR A 53 9.65 0.36 15.43
C THR A 53 8.39 0.81 16.18
N PHE A 54 8.37 0.70 17.50
CA PHE A 54 7.24 1.12 18.31
C PHE A 54 6.99 2.63 18.22
N GLY A 55 8.06 3.44 18.31
CA GLY A 55 7.98 4.89 18.16
C GLY A 55 7.48 5.31 16.79
N ALA A 56 8.01 4.69 15.71
CA ALA A 56 7.54 4.93 14.35
C ALA A 56 6.07 4.55 14.18
N PHE A 57 5.63 3.43 14.76
CA PHE A 57 4.24 3.00 14.71
C PHE A 57 3.31 3.97 15.46
N ALA A 58 3.64 4.30 16.71
CA ALA A 58 2.84 5.20 17.53
C ALA A 58 2.68 6.58 16.87
N TRP A 59 3.78 7.13 16.35
CA TRP A 59 3.75 8.40 15.62
C TRP A 59 2.99 8.29 14.29
N GLY A 60 3.21 7.20 13.53
CA GLY A 60 2.52 6.94 12.27
C GLY A 60 1.01 6.88 12.46
N MET A 61 0.53 6.17 13.48
CA MET A 61 -0.89 6.07 13.80
C MET A 61 -1.50 7.43 14.20
N TYR A 62 -0.75 8.25 14.93
CA TYR A 62 -1.17 9.62 15.24
C TYR A 62 -1.33 10.47 13.98
N GLN A 63 -0.37 10.40 13.04
CA GLN A 63 -0.44 11.12 11.77
C GLN A 63 -1.58 10.62 10.87
N VAL A 64 -1.82 9.30 10.83
CA VAL A 64 -2.99 8.72 10.15
C VAL A 64 -4.30 9.27 10.75
N GLY A 65 -4.40 9.37 12.08
CA GLY A 65 -5.55 9.98 12.75
C GLY A 65 -5.80 11.42 12.32
N LYS A 66 -4.75 12.25 12.28
CA LYS A 66 -4.82 13.63 11.75
C LYS A 66 -5.26 13.68 10.29
N GLY A 67 -4.65 12.85 9.44
CA GLY A 67 -5.01 12.75 8.03
C GLY A 67 -6.48 12.34 7.83
N ASN A 68 -6.97 11.40 8.62
CA ASN A 68 -8.37 10.96 8.58
C ASN A 68 -9.35 12.08 8.96
N LYS A 69 -8.98 12.91 9.96
CA LYS A 69 -9.78 14.07 10.35
C LYS A 69 -9.90 15.06 9.18
N ILE A 70 -8.78 15.41 8.54
CA ILE A 70 -8.76 16.32 7.38
C ILE A 70 -9.56 15.72 6.21
N ARG A 71 -9.36 14.43 5.90
CA ARG A 71 -10.12 13.76 4.84
C ARG A 71 -11.63 13.77 5.10
N ARG A 72 -12.05 13.67 6.36
CA ARG A 72 -13.47 13.75 6.74
C ARG A 72 -14.00 15.17 6.54
N GLU A 73 -13.23 16.19 6.93
CA GLU A 73 -13.61 17.60 6.73
C GLU A 73 -13.78 17.92 5.23
N LEU A 74 -12.85 17.47 4.37
CA LEU A 74 -12.97 17.63 2.91
C LEU A 74 -14.18 16.89 2.31
N LYS A 75 -14.49 15.69 2.82
CA LYS A 75 -15.71 14.96 2.41
C LYS A 75 -16.96 15.69 2.85
N GLU A 76 -16.97 16.24 4.05
CA GLU A 76 -18.11 17.01 4.57
C GLU A 76 -18.33 18.29 3.77
N GLU A 77 -17.26 19.00 3.39
CA GLU A 77 -17.33 20.15 2.49
C GLU A 77 -17.98 19.76 1.15
N LYS A 78 -17.52 18.66 0.53
CA LYS A 78 -18.12 18.13 -0.70
C LYS A 78 -19.60 17.78 -0.53
N TYR A 79 -19.99 17.18 0.59
CA TYR A 79 -21.40 16.86 0.87
C TYR A 79 -22.23 18.10 1.19
N ALA A 80 -21.67 19.09 1.86
CA ALA A 80 -22.32 20.38 2.10
C ALA A 80 -22.59 21.12 0.78
N ALA A 81 -21.59 21.18 -0.11
CA ALA A 81 -21.75 21.77 -1.43
C ALA A 81 -22.83 21.06 -2.26
N ARG A 82 -22.83 19.71 -2.26
CA ARG A 82 -23.88 18.91 -2.92
C ARG A 82 -25.26 19.18 -2.34
N ARG A 83 -25.41 19.22 -1.01
CA ARG A 83 -26.69 19.52 -0.35
C ARG A 83 -27.18 20.93 -0.68
N ALA A 84 -26.28 21.90 -0.82
CA ALA A 84 -26.64 23.27 -1.16
C ALA A 84 -27.25 23.38 -2.56
N ILE A 85 -26.72 22.64 -3.55
CA ILE A 85 -27.23 22.66 -4.93
C ILE A 85 -28.38 21.68 -5.20
N LEU A 86 -28.58 20.69 -4.31
CA LEU A 86 -29.58 19.62 -4.47
C LEU A 86 -31.00 20.14 -4.73
N PRO A 87 -31.52 21.17 -4.02
CA PRO A 87 -32.88 21.65 -4.28
C PRO A 87 -33.09 22.18 -5.70
N ILE A 88 -32.06 22.79 -6.30
CA ILE A 88 -32.14 23.31 -7.67
C ILE A 88 -32.20 22.15 -8.66
N LEU A 89 -31.29 21.17 -8.51
CA LEU A 89 -31.27 19.98 -9.36
C LEU A 89 -32.56 19.16 -9.23
N GLN A 90 -33.12 19.06 -8.02
CA GLN A 90 -34.38 18.38 -7.79
C GLN A 90 -35.54 19.12 -8.48
N ALA A 91 -35.59 20.44 -8.41
CA ALA A 91 -36.63 21.23 -9.08
C ALA A 91 -36.57 21.10 -10.62
N GLU A 92 -35.37 21.12 -11.20
CA GLU A 92 -35.18 20.90 -12.64
C GLU A 92 -35.62 19.49 -13.06
N GLU A 93 -35.32 18.49 -12.25
CA GLU A 93 -35.75 17.11 -12.46
C GLU A 93 -37.27 16.94 -12.32
N ASP A 94 -37.88 17.57 -11.32
CA ASP A 94 -39.33 17.56 -11.10
C ASP A 94 -40.06 18.21 -12.29
N GLU A 95 -39.55 19.33 -12.82
CA GLU A 95 -40.07 19.94 -14.04
C GLU A 95 -39.97 19.01 -15.25
N ARG A 96 -38.81 18.35 -15.44
CA ARG A 96 -38.59 17.38 -16.51
C ARG A 96 -39.59 16.23 -16.40
N PHE A 97 -39.74 15.68 -15.20
CA PHE A 97 -40.66 14.57 -14.93
C PHE A 97 -42.11 14.97 -15.21
N ILE A 98 -42.57 16.13 -14.73
CA ILE A 98 -43.96 16.59 -14.97
C ILE A 98 -44.20 16.80 -16.47
N LYS A 99 -43.23 17.35 -17.22
CA LYS A 99 -43.34 17.52 -18.68
C LYS A 99 -43.51 16.17 -19.37
N GLU A 100 -42.72 15.17 -19.00
CA GLU A 100 -42.79 13.84 -19.59
C GLU A 100 -44.05 13.08 -19.18
N TRP A 101 -44.45 13.21 -17.91
CA TRP A 101 -45.67 12.61 -17.38
C TRP A 101 -46.93 13.17 -18.07
N LYS A 102 -46.97 14.47 -18.38
CA LYS A 102 -48.06 15.07 -19.16
C LYS A 102 -48.17 14.44 -20.55
N LYS A 103 -47.04 14.30 -21.27
CA LYS A 103 -47.04 13.63 -22.59
C LYS A 103 -47.54 12.19 -22.49
N TYR A 104 -47.09 11.46 -21.47
CA TYR A 104 -47.54 10.09 -21.22
C TYR A 104 -49.06 10.02 -21.00
N LEU A 105 -49.63 10.93 -20.19
CA LEU A 105 -51.07 11.00 -19.94
C LEU A 105 -51.87 11.42 -21.19
N ASP A 106 -51.35 12.35 -22.00
CA ASP A 106 -51.98 12.77 -23.26
C ASP A 106 -52.02 11.61 -24.27
N GLU A 107 -50.93 10.83 -24.37
CA GLU A 107 -50.88 9.62 -25.18
C GLU A 107 -51.81 8.52 -24.65
N GLU A 108 -51.86 8.33 -23.32
CA GLU A 108 -52.79 7.40 -22.67
C GLU A 108 -54.24 7.76 -23.02
N ALA A 109 -54.63 9.04 -22.90
CA ALA A 109 -55.97 9.52 -23.25
C ALA A 109 -56.30 9.29 -24.73
N ARG A 110 -55.32 9.54 -25.62
CA ARG A 110 -55.49 9.35 -27.06
C ARG A 110 -55.70 7.88 -27.43
N ILE A 111 -54.95 6.98 -26.80
CA ILE A 111 -54.98 5.53 -27.09
C ILE A 111 -56.22 4.87 -26.45
N MET A 112 -56.57 5.25 -25.22
CA MET A 112 -57.61 4.58 -24.42
C MET A 112 -59.02 5.16 -24.58
N LYS A 113 -59.23 6.13 -25.48
CA LYS A 113 -60.51 6.83 -25.68
C LYS A 113 -61.72 5.92 -25.92
N ASP A 114 -61.50 4.76 -26.55
CA ASP A 114 -62.57 3.83 -26.96
C ASP A 114 -62.78 2.68 -25.96
N VAL A 115 -62.02 2.62 -24.87
CA VAL A 115 -62.06 1.54 -23.88
C VAL A 115 -63.04 1.88 -22.75
N PRO A 116 -64.13 1.11 -22.56
CA PRO A 116 -65.13 1.41 -21.55
C PRO A 116 -64.58 1.22 -20.13
N GLY A 117 -64.85 2.19 -19.25
CA GLY A 117 -64.46 2.15 -17.84
C GLY A 117 -63.01 2.55 -17.55
N TRP A 118 -62.21 2.88 -18.57
CA TRP A 118 -60.84 3.38 -18.39
C TRP A 118 -60.86 4.83 -17.88
N LYS A 119 -60.10 5.11 -16.82
CA LYS A 119 -59.87 6.45 -16.31
C LYS A 119 -58.41 6.83 -16.49
N VAL A 120 -58.15 7.82 -17.33
CA VAL A 120 -56.81 8.32 -17.62
C VAL A 120 -56.16 8.83 -16.34
N GLY A 121 -54.91 8.41 -16.08
CA GLY A 121 -54.14 8.84 -14.91
C GLY A 121 -54.67 8.34 -13.57
N GLU A 122 -55.50 7.30 -13.54
CA GLU A 122 -55.92 6.67 -12.29
C GLU A 122 -54.72 6.03 -11.57
N SER A 123 -54.57 6.34 -10.28
CA SER A 123 -53.49 5.77 -9.46
C SER A 123 -53.70 4.28 -9.26
N VAL A 124 -52.70 3.48 -9.61
CA VAL A 124 -52.66 2.03 -9.31
C VAL A 124 -52.49 1.77 -7.80
N TYR A 125 -52.05 2.78 -7.05
CA TYR A 125 -51.92 2.68 -5.60
C TYR A 125 -53.16 3.20 -4.87
N ASN A 126 -53.64 2.41 -3.90
CA ASN A 126 -54.83 2.72 -3.10
C ASN A 126 -54.57 3.62 -1.89
N SER A 127 -53.31 3.98 -1.62
CA SER A 127 -52.90 4.67 -0.37
C SER A 127 -53.13 6.18 -0.39
N GLY A 128 -53.51 6.75 -1.54
CA GLY A 128 -53.62 8.20 -1.75
C GLY A 128 -52.27 8.95 -1.74
N LYS A 129 -51.15 8.23 -1.59
CA LYS A 129 -49.79 8.79 -1.66
C LYS A 129 -49.28 8.68 -3.09
N TRP A 130 -48.64 9.73 -3.57
CA TRP A 130 -47.92 9.67 -4.83
C TRP A 130 -46.68 8.77 -4.68
N MET A 131 -46.45 7.94 -5.70
CA MET A 131 -45.28 7.07 -5.81
C MET A 131 -44.68 7.26 -7.21
N PRO A 132 -43.34 7.29 -7.35
CA PRO A 132 -42.72 7.36 -8.66
C PRO A 132 -43.04 6.10 -9.48
N PRO A 133 -43.22 6.22 -10.81
CA PRO A 133 -43.48 5.08 -11.67
C PRO A 133 -42.28 4.11 -11.67
N ALA A 134 -42.57 2.80 -11.68
CA ALA A 134 -41.54 1.76 -11.71
C ALA A 134 -41.29 1.30 -13.15
N THR A 135 -40.02 1.01 -13.48
CA THR A 135 -39.62 0.46 -14.79
C THR A 135 -39.75 -1.06 -14.87
N GLY A 136 -39.99 -1.75 -13.74
CA GLY A 136 -40.08 -3.21 -13.66
C GLY A 136 -38.72 -3.93 -13.55
N GLU A 137 -37.61 -3.22 -13.75
CA GLU A 137 -36.26 -3.75 -13.61
C GLU A 137 -35.65 -3.42 -12.25
N LEU A 138 -34.82 -4.34 -11.73
CA LEU A 138 -34.09 -4.12 -10.48
C LEU A 138 -32.79 -3.34 -10.77
N ARG A 139 -32.68 -2.14 -10.18
CA ARG A 139 -31.53 -1.21 -10.32
C ARG A 139 -31.23 -0.79 -11.77
N PRO A 140 -32.19 -0.15 -12.47
CA PRO A 140 -31.98 0.37 -13.82
C PRO A 140 -30.93 1.50 -13.89
N ASP A 141 -30.53 2.07 -12.76
CA ASP A 141 -29.60 3.19 -12.61
C ASP A 141 -28.11 2.81 -12.64
N ILE A 142 -27.77 1.52 -12.63
CA ILE A 142 -26.39 1.02 -12.43
C ILE A 142 -25.74 0.47 -13.71
N TRP A 143 -26.48 0.32 -14.80
CA TRP A 143 -26.04 -0.37 -16.02
C TRP A 143 -25.28 0.51 -17.00
#